data_AF-A0AAN1C792-F1
#
_entry.id   AF-A0AAN1C792-F1
#
_cell.length_a   1.000
_cell.length_b   1.000
_cell.length_c   1.000
_cell.angle_alpha   90.00
_cell.angle_beta   90.00
_cell.angle_gamma   90.00
#
_symmetry.space_group_name_H-M   'P 1'
#
loop_
_entity.id
_entity.type
_entity.pdbx_description
1 polymer ?
#
loop_
_entity_poly.entity_id
_entity_poly.type
_entity_poly.pdbx_seq_one_letter_code
_entity_poly.pdbx_strand_id
1 'polypeptide(L)'
;MANNEHVTPGDDNQQITLIDEKGNEELYQVLFTFDSEDYGKSYVLLYPASESDNQEVEIQAFSFTPDANGDASSGDLFPIEDDEEWDMVEEVLNTFLADDDSNLQD
;
A
#
# COMPACT_ATOMS: atom_id res chain seq x y z
N MET A 1 -13.38 23.96 23.25
CA MET A 1 -13.36 22.51 22.98
C MET A 1 -13.57 22.35 21.49
N ALA A 2 -12.50 22.08 20.76
CA ALA A 2 -12.50 21.54 19.41
C ALA A 2 -11.06 20.99 19.24
N ASN A 3 -10.87 19.76 19.69
CA ASN A 3 -9.68 18.98 19.37
C ASN A 3 -9.92 18.50 17.94
N ASN A 4 -9.55 19.32 16.96
CA ASN A 4 -9.48 18.85 15.59
C ASN A 4 -8.11 18.20 15.42
N GLU A 5 -8.15 16.93 15.06
CA GLU A 5 -7.03 16.01 14.99
C GLU A 5 -5.84 16.62 14.26
N HIS A 6 -4.70 16.49 14.91
CA HIS A 6 -3.41 16.87 14.39
C HIS A 6 -2.99 15.79 13.38
N VAL A 7 -3.31 16.00 12.11
CA VAL A 7 -2.62 15.29 11.03
C VAL A 7 -1.22 15.90 10.97
N THR A 8 -0.23 15.25 11.58
CA THR A 8 1.18 15.54 11.36
C THR A 8 1.54 15.16 9.93
N PRO A 9 1.95 16.10 9.06
CA PRO A 9 2.66 15.75 7.84
C PRO A 9 4.15 15.57 8.20
N GLY A 10 4.62 14.32 8.27
CA GLY A 10 6.05 14.05 8.50
C GLY A 10 6.38 12.70 9.09
N ASP A 11 5.94 11.61 8.48
CA ASP A 11 6.60 10.31 8.68
C ASP A 11 6.78 9.69 7.29
N ASP A 12 8.00 9.34 6.92
CA ASP A 12 8.42 8.66 5.68
C ASP A 12 7.83 7.24 5.53
N ASN A 13 6.69 6.98 6.19
CA ASN A 13 5.97 5.73 6.30
C ASN A 13 4.51 6.02 5.96
N GLN A 14 4.16 6.01 4.68
CA GLN A 14 2.78 6.19 4.22
C GLN A 14 1.92 5.05 4.83
N GLN A 15 1.07 5.38 5.80
CA GLN A 15 0.21 4.43 6.51
C GLN A 15 -1.23 4.62 6.09
N ILE A 16 -1.96 3.51 5.92
CA ILE A 16 -3.37 3.50 5.56
C ILE A 16 -4.12 2.78 6.66
N THR A 17 -5.18 3.42 7.17
CA THR A 17 -6.12 2.77 8.10
C THR A 17 -7.25 2.17 7.28
N LEU A 18 -7.40 0.84 7.33
CA LEU A 18 -8.49 0.14 6.68
C LEU A 18 -9.55 -0.28 7.70
N ILE A 19 -10.80 -0.05 7.32
CA ILE A 19 -11.96 -0.44 8.13
C ILE A 19 -12.57 -1.67 7.48
N ASP A 20 -12.55 -2.79 8.20
CA ASP A 20 -13.16 -4.03 7.72
C ASP A 20 -14.69 -4.03 7.88
N GLU A 21 -15.37 -5.04 7.31
CA GLU A 21 -16.83 -5.18 7.35
C GLU A 21 -17.43 -5.26 8.76
N LYS A 22 -16.60 -5.54 9.78
CA LYS A 22 -17.02 -5.58 11.19
C LYS A 22 -16.82 -4.23 11.88
N GLY A 23 -16.23 -3.26 11.20
CA GLY A 23 -15.90 -1.95 11.74
C GLY A 23 -14.62 -1.94 12.58
N ASN A 24 -13.73 -2.93 12.45
CA ASN A 24 -12.42 -2.83 13.08
C ASN A 24 -11.50 -2.00 12.19
N GLU A 25 -10.73 -1.13 12.84
CA GLU A 25 -9.72 -0.29 12.21
C GLU A 25 -8.38 -1.01 12.33
N GLU A 26 -7.82 -1.44 11.20
CA GLU A 26 -6.51 -2.05 11.12
C GLU A 26 -5.54 -1.09 10.41
N LEU A 27 -4.33 -0.97 10.95
CA LEU A 27 -3.27 -0.13 10.38
C LEU A 27 -2.43 -0.95 9.41
N TYR A 28 -2.23 -0.41 8.22
CA TYR A 28 -1.39 -0.97 7.19
C TYR A 28 -0.28 0.01 6.83
N GLN A 29 0.90 -0.54 6.55
CA GLN A 29 2.06 0.19 6.09
C GLN A 29 2.15 0.02 4.57
N VAL A 30 2.16 1.13 3.84
CA VAL A 30 2.42 1.12 2.40
C VAL A 30 3.88 0.77 2.18
N LEU A 31 4.10 -0.27 1.40
CA LEU A 31 5.42 -0.71 0.97
C LEU A 31 5.82 0.05 -0.30
N PHE A 32 4.92 0.11 -1.28
CA PHE A 32 5.13 0.81 -2.55
C PHE A 32 3.81 1.06 -3.29
N THR A 33 3.80 2.04 -4.20
CA THR A 33 2.67 2.36 -5.09
C THR A 33 3.15 2.58 -6.51
N PHE A 34 2.40 2.08 -7.49
CA PHE A 34 2.68 2.34 -8.91
C PHE A 34 1.40 2.53 -9.71
N ASP A 35 1.53 3.23 -10.83
CA ASP A 35 0.49 3.31 -11.84
C ASP A 35 0.69 2.24 -12.91
N SER A 36 -0.41 1.57 -13.28
CA SER A 36 -0.43 0.73 -14.48
C SER A 36 -1.04 1.54 -15.62
N GLU A 37 -0.24 1.81 -16.65
CA GLU A 37 -0.73 2.41 -17.88
C GLU A 37 -1.66 1.44 -18.65
N ASP A 38 -1.45 0.12 -18.52
CA ASP A 38 -2.26 -0.91 -19.17
C ASP A 38 -3.70 -0.93 -18.66
N TYR A 39 -3.88 -0.85 -17.33
CA TYR A 39 -5.21 -0.82 -16.71
C TYR A 39 -5.75 0.59 -16.50
N GLY A 40 -4.90 1.61 -16.59
CA GLY A 40 -5.24 3.00 -16.26
C GLY A 40 -5.64 3.18 -14.79
N LYS A 41 -5.11 2.33 -13.91
CA LYS A 41 -5.38 2.30 -12.47
C LYS A 41 -4.08 2.42 -11.68
N SER A 42 -4.17 2.88 -10.44
CA SER A 42 -3.06 2.87 -9.51
C SER A 42 -3.17 1.67 -8.57
N TYR A 43 -2.03 1.09 -8.22
CA TYR A 43 -1.91 -0.07 -7.35
C TYR A 43 -1.06 0.31 -6.15
N VAL A 44 -1.46 -0.21 -4.99
CA VAL A 44 -0.76 -0.04 -3.72
C VAL A 44 -0.48 -1.40 -3.13
N LEU A 45 0.78 -1.62 -2.76
CA LEU A 45 1.21 -2.77 -1.97
C LEU A 45 1.42 -2.31 -0.54
N LEU A 46 0.82 -3.04 0.39
CA LEU A 46 0.82 -2.72 1.80
C LEU A 46 0.85 -4.00 2.63
N TYR A 47 1.31 -3.90 3.87
CA TYR A 47 1.32 -5.01 4.82
C TYR A 47 0.81 -4.54 6.18
N PRO A 48 0.28 -5.43 7.03
CA PRO A 48 -0.22 -5.04 8.34
C PRO A 48 0.89 -4.40 9.17
N ALA A 49 0.66 -3.20 9.70
CA ALA A 49 1.65 -2.52 10.54
C ALA A 49 1.95 -3.34 11.81
N SER A 50 0.98 -4.14 12.27
CA SER A 50 1.12 -5.13 13.33
C SER A 50 2.19 -6.19 13.05
N GLU A 51 2.47 -6.49 11.78
CA GLU A 51 3.46 -7.48 11.35
C GLU A 51 4.81 -6.87 10.97
N SER A 52 4.99 -5.55 11.10
CA SER A 52 6.24 -4.85 10.73
C SER A 52 7.53 -5.38 11.36
N ASP A 53 7.47 -6.10 12.48
CA ASP A 53 8.62 -6.73 13.16
C ASP A 53 8.82 -8.21 12.76
N ASN A 54 7.92 -8.78 11.94
CA ASN A 54 8.02 -10.15 11.48
C ASN A 54 8.90 -10.26 10.23
N GLN A 55 9.63 -11.36 10.15
CA GLN A 55 10.50 -11.68 9.02
C GLN A 55 9.69 -12.14 7.79
N GLU A 56 8.47 -12.63 8.02
CA GLU A 56 7.46 -12.95 7.00
C GLU A 56 6.27 -12.02 7.25
N VAL A 57 6.16 -10.97 6.45
CA VAL A 57 4.96 -10.11 6.42
C VAL A 57 4.07 -10.53 5.25
N GLU A 58 2.75 -10.55 5.46
CA GLU A 58 1.82 -10.80 4.36
C GLU A 58 1.61 -9.51 3.56
N ILE A 59 2.18 -9.47 2.35
CA ILE A 59 1.99 -8.35 1.43
C ILE A 59 0.63 -8.49 0.77
N GLN A 60 -0.18 -7.44 0.86
CA GLN A 60 -1.47 -7.33 0.21
C GLN A 60 -1.42 -6.24 -0.85
N ALA A 61 -2.11 -6.48 -1.97
CA ALA A 61 -2.20 -5.54 -3.07
C ALA A 61 -3.64 -5.12 -3.32
N PHE A 62 -3.83 -3.82 -3.51
CA PHE A 62 -5.12 -3.22 -3.82
C PHE A 62 -4.96 -2.22 -4.96
N SER A 63 -6.02 -2.08 -5.76
CA SER A 63 -6.13 -0.97 -6.68
C SER A 63 -6.78 0.21 -5.98
N PHE A 64 -6.35 1.44 -6.29
CA PHE A 64 -6.92 2.65 -5.73
C PHE A 64 -7.10 3.71 -6.81
N THR A 65 -8.06 4.59 -6.58
CA THR A 65 -8.17 5.82 -7.37
C THR A 65 -7.48 6.94 -6.59
N PRO A 66 -6.39 7.54 -7.12
CA PRO A 66 -5.75 8.65 -6.44
C PRO A 66 -6.75 9.80 -6.27
N ASP A 67 -6.74 10.44 -5.10
CA ASP A 67 -7.52 11.66 -4.87
C ASP A 67 -6.99 12.82 -5.75
N ALA A 68 -7.66 13.98 -5.73
CA ALA A 68 -7.19 15.21 -6.38
C ALA A 68 -5.73 15.60 -6.03
N ASN A 69 -5.19 15.09 -4.93
CA ASN A 69 -3.80 15.28 -4.51
C ASN A 69 -2.82 14.19 -4.99
N GLY A 70 -3.30 13.14 -5.67
CA GLY A 70 -2.48 12.02 -6.14
C GLY A 70 -2.19 10.95 -5.07
N ASP A 71 -2.83 11.03 -3.91
CA ASP A 71 -2.47 10.24 -2.73
C ASP A 71 -3.44 9.08 -2.47
N ALA A 72 -2.92 7.97 -1.96
CA ALA A 72 -3.68 6.76 -1.64
C ALA A 72 -4.38 6.81 -0.27
N SER A 73 -4.03 7.75 0.60
CA SER A 73 -4.49 7.83 2.00
C SER A 73 -5.98 8.11 2.18
N SER A 74 -6.64 8.64 1.17
CA SER A 74 -8.07 9.01 1.22
C SER A 74 -8.90 8.35 0.12
N GLY A 75 -8.29 7.49 -0.70
CA GLY A 75 -8.97 6.78 -1.78
C GLY A 75 -9.62 5.49 -1.29
N ASP A 76 -10.72 5.08 -1.93
CA ASP A 76 -11.26 3.73 -1.75
C ASP A 76 -10.24 2.72 -2.30
N LEU A 77 -9.89 1.72 -1.48
CA LEU A 77 -9.10 0.58 -1.91
C LEU A 77 -10.01 -0.54 -2.41
N PHE A 78 -9.69 -1.07 -3.58
CA PHE A 78 -10.42 -2.15 -4.21
C PHE A 78 -9.52 -3.39 -4.33
N PRO A 79 -9.98 -4.56 -3.87
CA PRO A 79 -9.23 -5.79 -4.03
C PRO A 79 -9.02 -6.08 -5.52
N ILE A 80 -7.86 -6.64 -5.84
CA ILE A 80 -7.58 -7.13 -7.18
C ILE A 80 -8.21 -8.52 -7.28
N GLU A 81 -9.14 -8.69 -8.21
CA GLU A 81 -9.84 -9.97 -8.43
C GLU A 81 -9.35 -10.69 -9.69
N ASP A 82 -8.65 -9.98 -10.57
CA ASP A 82 -8.21 -10.49 -11.86
C ASP A 82 -6.81 -11.11 -11.79
N ASP A 83 -6.66 -12.33 -12.31
CA ASP A 83 -5.39 -13.06 -12.30
C ASP A 83 -4.31 -12.31 -13.11
N GLU A 84 -4.67 -11.68 -14.24
CA GLU A 84 -3.71 -10.94 -15.07
C GLU A 84 -3.24 -9.65 -14.37
N GLU A 85 -4.09 -9.01 -13.57
CA GLU A 85 -3.69 -7.89 -12.70
C GLU A 85 -2.74 -8.36 -11.59
N TRP A 86 -3.00 -9.52 -10.99
CA TRP A 86 -2.12 -10.11 -9.97
C TRP A 86 -0.75 -10.51 -10.51
N ASP A 87 -0.69 -11.17 -11.66
CA ASP A 87 0.58 -11.55 -12.32
C ASP A 87 1.47 -10.31 -12.53
N MET A 88 0.89 -9.19 -12.97
CA MET A 88 1.62 -7.92 -13.13
C MET A 88 2.13 -7.37 -11.79
N VAL A 89 1.29 -7.35 -10.76
CA VAL A 89 1.67 -6.87 -9.43
C VAL A 89 2.80 -7.73 -8.84
N GLU A 90 2.70 -9.05 -8.98
CA GLU A 90 3.73 -9.98 -8.54
C GLU A 90 5.05 -9.76 -9.31
N GLU A 91 4.99 -9.51 -10.61
CA GLU A 91 6.19 -9.21 -11.41
C GLU A 91 6.90 -7.94 -10.91
N VAL A 92 6.13 -6.88 -10.65
CA VAL A 92 6.65 -5.60 -10.12
C VAL A 92 7.21 -5.80 -8.71
N LEU A 93 6.50 -6.53 -7.84
CA LEU A 93 6.93 -6.82 -6.48
C LEU A 93 8.24 -7.63 -6.46
N ASN A 94 8.31 -8.71 -7.25
CA ASN A 94 9.51 -9.53 -7.35
C ASN A 94 10.71 -8.71 -7.87
N THR A 95 10.48 -7.82 -8.83
CA THR A 95 11.51 -6.90 -9.34
C THR A 95 12.00 -5.95 -8.25
N PHE A 96 11.09 -5.35 -7.47
CA PHE A 96 11.42 -4.44 -6.38
C PHE A 96 12.20 -5.15 -5.25
N LEU A 97 11.73 -6.32 -4.80
CA LEU A 97 12.42 -7.10 -3.77
C LEU A 97 13.80 -7.59 -4.24
N ALA A 98 13.94 -7.93 -5.52
CA ALA A 98 15.23 -8.29 -6.10
C ALA A 98 16.20 -7.09 -6.20
N ASP A 99 15.69 -5.88 -6.43
CA ASP A 99 16.49 -4.65 -6.46
C ASP A 99 16.96 -4.24 -5.04
N ASP A 100 16.10 -4.37 -4.02
CA ASP A 100 16.43 -4.05 -2.63
C ASP A 100 17.55 -4.94 -2.05
N ASP A 101 17.54 -6.24 -2.38
CA ASP A 101 18.61 -7.18 -2.00
C ASP A 101 19.97 -6.80 -2.64
N SER A 102 19.94 -6.13 -3.79
CA SER A 102 21.14 -5.68 -4.51
C SER A 102 21.74 -4.36 -3.98
N ASN A 103 21.00 -3.57 -3.19
CA ASN A 103 21.48 -2.33 -2.58
C ASN A 103 22.27 -2.54 -1.27
N LEU A 104 22.48 -3.80 -0.81
CA LEU A 104 23.34 -4.13 0.34
C LEU A 104 24.81 -4.43 -0.02
N GLN A 105 25.26 -4.18 -1.26
CA GLN A 105 26.66 -4.33 -1.67
C GLN A 105 27.23 -3.04 -2.28
N ASP A 106 27.61 -2.09 -1.42
CA ASP A 106 28.84 -1.31 -1.62
C ASP A 106 29.46 -0.89 -0.27
#